data_AF-A0AA97DXE6-F1
#
_entry.id   AF-A0AA97DXE6-F1
#
_cell.length_a   1.000
_cell.length_b   1.000
_cell.length_c   1.000
_cell.angle_alpha   90.00
_cell.angle_beta   90.00
_cell.angle_gamma   90.00
#
_symmetry.space_group_name_H-M   'P 1'
#
loop_
_entity.id
_entity.type
_entity.pdbx_description
1 polymer ?
#
loop_
_entity_poly.entity_id
_entity_poly.type
_entity_poly.pdbx_seq_one_letter_code
_entity_poly.pdbx_strand_id
1 'polypeptide(L)' 'MKAYLCVKACLNSIVSGYPPPVAVETGRKLLPPDMRPSFAELSIELQQYR' A
#
# COMPACT_ATOMS: atom_id res chain seq x y z
N MET A 1 1.81 13.93 2.04
CA MET A 1 2.67 12.77 2.38
C MET A 1 3.62 12.48 1.24
N LYS A 2 4.84 12.01 1.51
CA LYS A 2 5.78 11.66 0.44
C LYS A 2 5.62 10.17 0.09
N ALA A 3 5.34 9.84 -1.17
CA ALA A 3 5.03 8.48 -1.64
C ALA A 3 6.06 7.42 -1.20
N TYR A 4 7.33 7.80 -1.06
CA TYR A 4 8.39 6.92 -0.59
C TYR A 4 8.15 6.36 0.83
N LEU A 5 7.39 7.04 1.70
CA LEU A 5 7.09 6.55 3.04
C LEU A 5 6.14 5.36 3.02
N CYS A 6 5.13 5.40 2.13
CA CYS A 6 4.21 4.29 1.91
C CYS A 6 4.97 3.06 1.40
N VAL A 7 5.83 3.25 0.40
CA VAL A 7 6.66 2.19 -0.19
C VAL A 7 7.62 1.61 0.85
N LYS A 8 8.30 2.47 1.63
CA LYS A 8 9.20 2.03 2.70
C LYS A 8 8.47 1.15 3.73
N ALA A 9 7.28 1.54 4.17
CA ALA A 9 6.52 0.75 5.14
C ALA A 9 6.07 -0.60 4.56
N CYS A 10 5.67 -0.62 3.29
CA CYS A 10 5.35 -1.85 2.57
C CYS A 10 6.56 -2.80 2.54
N LEU A 11 7.73 -2.29 2.14
CA LEU A 11 8.98 -3.06 2.11
C LEU A 11 9.40 -3.54 3.50
N ASN A 12 9.27 -2.71 4.53
CA ASN A 12 9.61 -3.09 5.90
C ASN A 12 8.74 -4.25 6.41
N SER A 13 7.44 -4.25 6.06
CA SER A 13 6.55 -5.37 6.38
C SER A 13 6.94 -6.64 5.64
N ILE A 14 7.31 -6.57 4.36
CA ILE A 14 7.83 -7.73 3.61
C ILE A 14 9.08 -8.31 4.29
N VAL A 15 10.05 -7.45 4.64
CA VAL A 15 11.30 -7.87 5.31
C VAL A 15 11.02 -8.47 6.69
N SER A 16 9.94 -8.02 7.35
CA SER A 16 9.48 -8.58 8.63
C SER A 16 8.75 -9.92 8.48
N GLY A 17 8.62 -10.47 7.27
CA GLY A 17 7.99 -11.76 7.00
C GLY A 17 6.48 -11.72 6.80
N TYR A 18 5.87 -10.53 6.69
CA TYR A 18 4.44 -10.43 6.39
C TYR A 18 4.15 -10.76 4.92
N PRO A 19 3.02 -11.42 4.63
CA PRO A 19 2.65 -11.74 3.26
C PRO A 19 2.32 -10.46 2.46
N PRO A 20 2.43 -10.49 1.12
CA PRO A 20 2.25 -9.31 0.27
C PRO A 20 0.95 -8.50 0.53
N PRO A 21 -0.22 -9.12 0.74
CA PRO A 21 -1.44 -8.36 1.04
C PRO A 21 -1.34 -7.53 2.33
N VAL A 22 -0.70 -8.08 3.37
CA VAL A 22 -0.51 -7.40 4.66
C VAL A 22 0.54 -6.31 4.56
N ALA A 23 1.59 -6.53 3.77
CA ALA A 23 2.58 -5.50 3.49
C ALA A 23 1.98 -4.30 2.76
N VAL A 24 1.17 -4.55 1.71
CA VAL A 24 0.45 -3.50 0.98
C VAL A 24 -0.48 -2.72 1.90
N GLU A 25 -1.20 -3.41 2.80
CA GLU A 25 -2.05 -2.73 3.80
C GLU A 25 -1.25 -1.79 4.70
N THR A 26 -0.04 -2.19 5.09
CA THR A 26 0.80 -1.39 5.98
C THR A 26 1.20 -0.07 5.32
N GLY A 27 1.56 -0.12 4.03
CA GLY A 27 1.82 1.09 3.23
C GLY A 27 0.56 1.93 3.01
N ARG A 28 -0.57 1.30 2.72
CA ARG A 28 -1.87 1.95 2.49
C ARG A 28 -2.35 2.71 3.73
N LYS A 29 -2.21 2.13 4.92
CA LYS A 29 -2.59 2.76 6.20
C LYS A 29 -1.83 4.04 6.52
N LEU A 30 -0.66 4.26 5.90
CA LEU A 30 0.04 5.53 6.07
C LEU A 30 -0.66 6.69 5.37
N LEU A 31 -1.37 6.45 4.25
CA LEU A 31 -2.05 7.51 3.50
C LEU A 31 -3.09 8.23 4.35
N PRO A 32 -3.31 9.55 4.15
CA PRO A 32 -4.41 10.29 4.76
C PRO A 32 -5.76 9.62 4.47
N PRO A 33 -6.75 9.65 5.39
CA PRO A 33 -8.02 8.95 5.21
C PRO A 33 -8.75 9.30 3.91
N ASP A 34 -8.67 10.56 3.50
CA ASP A 34 -9.24 11.15 2.29
C ASP A 34 -8.56 10.70 0.98
N MET A 35 -7.33 10.21 1.07
CA MET A 35 -6.53 9.76 -0.09
C MET A 35 -6.22 8.26 -0.02
N ARG A 36 -6.83 7.53 0.92
CA ARG A 36 -6.53 6.12 1.16
C ARG A 36 -7.50 5.25 0.37
N PRO A 37 -7.11 4.68 -0.78
CA PRO A 37 -7.99 3.80 -1.53
C PRO A 37 -8.28 2.54 -0.71
N SER A 38 -9.45 1.94 -0.90
CA SER A 38 -9.72 0.57 -0.48
C SER A 38 -8.88 -0.42 -1.29
N PHE A 39 -8.80 -1.68 -0.83
CA PHE A 39 -8.13 -2.73 -1.60
C PHE A 39 -8.76 -2.96 -2.97
N ALA A 40 -10.09 -2.85 -3.06
CA ALA A 40 -10.80 -3.01 -4.32
C ALA A 40 -10.45 -1.88 -5.30
N GLU A 41 -10.47 -0.62 -4.82
CA GLU A 41 -10.08 0.55 -5.63
C GLU A 41 -8.63 0.46 -6.09
N LEU A 42 -7.71 0.12 -5.17
CA LEU A 42 -6.29 -0.05 -5.51
C LEU A 42 -6.09 -1.14 -6.57
N SER A 43 -6.82 -2.26 -6.47
CA SER A 43 -6.75 -3.34 -7.46
C SER A 43 -7.22 -2.86 -8.85
N ILE A 44 -8.33 -2.12 -8.89
CA ILE A 44 -8.88 -1.58 -10.14
C ILE A 44 -7.90 -0.58 -10.76
N GLU A 45 -7.34 0.34 -9.96
CA GLU A 45 -6.33 1.29 -10.42
C GLU A 45 -5.09 0.58 -10.99
N LEU A 46 -4.56 -0.44 -10.29
CA LEU A 46 -3.40 -1.19 -10.77
C LEU A 46 -3.68 -1.98 -12.05
N GLN A 47 -4.91 -2.44 -12.26
CA GLN A 47 -5.31 -3.08 -13.53
C GLN A 47 -5.34 -2.08 -14.69
N GLN A 48 -5.64 -0.80 -14.44
CA GLN A 48 -5.65 0.24 -15.47
C GLN A 48 -4.23 0.56 -16.01
N TYR A 49 -3.19 0.31 -15.21
CA TYR A 49 -1.79 0.54 -15.60
C TYR A 49 -1.09 -0.70 -16.19
N ARG A 50 -1.82 -1.79 -16.43
CA ARG A 50 -1.31 -3.07 -16.96
C ARG A 50 -1.56 -3.19 -18.46
#